data_AF-A0A6J5CWP8-F1
#
_entry.id   AF-A0A6J5CWP8-F1
#
_cell.length_a   1.000
_cell.length_b   1.000
_cell.length_c   1.000
_cell.angle_alpha   90.00
_cell.angle_beta   90.00
_cell.angle_gamma   90.00
#
_symmetry.space_group_name_H-M   'P 1'
#
loop_
_entity.id
_entity.type
_entity.pdbx_description
1 polymer ?
#
loop_
_entity_poly.entity_id
_entity_poly.type
_entity_poly.pdbx_seq_one_letter_code
_entity_poly.pdbx_strand_id
1 'polypeptide(L)'
;MIEPGTNEFWAYKRDPSFKRPRAEMVMRTADDIPYLNPSAVLLFKARDPRPKDQQDFQRALHKLPVIERAWLKDCLDVLHPGNEWARAL
;
A
#
# COMPACT_ATOMS: atom_id res chain seq x y z
N MET A 1 -13.85 -14.63 -10.20
CA MET A 1 -12.72 -13.83 -9.68
C MET A 1 -13.21 -12.40 -9.57
N ILE A 2 -13.54 -11.91 -8.35
CA ILE A 2 -14.11 -10.55 -8.17
C ILE A 2 -13.09 -9.70 -7.40
N GLU A 3 -11.89 -9.59 -7.95
CA GLU A 3 -10.95 -8.54 -7.57
C GLU A 3 -10.52 -7.84 -8.86
N PRO A 4 -10.37 -6.50 -8.87
CA PRO A 4 -10.11 -5.73 -10.10
C PRO A 4 -8.71 -5.97 -10.71
N GLY A 5 -7.85 -6.76 -10.05
CA GLY A 5 -6.54 -7.14 -10.55
C GLY A 5 -6.56 -8.32 -11.52
N THR A 6 -5.42 -8.55 -12.16
CA THR A 6 -5.14 -9.73 -12.99
C THR A 6 -4.00 -10.55 -12.36
N ASN A 7 -3.55 -11.60 -13.04
CA ASN A 7 -2.33 -12.32 -12.65
C ASN A 7 -1.06 -11.47 -12.84
N GLU A 8 -1.11 -10.46 -13.71
CA GLU A 8 0.03 -9.59 -14.03
C GLU A 8 0.00 -8.27 -13.25
N PHE A 9 -1.19 -7.76 -12.94
CA PHE A 9 -1.37 -6.48 -12.26
C PHE A 9 -2.18 -6.63 -10.98
N TRP A 10 -1.67 -6.03 -9.91
CA TRP A 10 -2.49 -5.70 -8.76
C TRP A 10 -3.20 -4.36 -9.02
N ALA A 11 -4.48 -4.28 -8.68
CA ALA A 11 -5.27 -3.06 -8.77
C ALA A 11 -5.86 -2.72 -7.41
N TYR A 12 -5.76 -1.46 -7.00
CA TYR A 12 -6.31 -1.01 -5.75
C TYR A 12 -7.84 -1.13 -5.78
N LYS A 13 -8.41 -1.88 -4.83
CA LYS A 13 -9.83 -2.26 -4.87
C LYS A 13 -10.78 -1.06 -4.83
N ARG A 14 -10.39 0.06 -4.19
CA ARG A 14 -11.26 1.23 -4.04
C ARG A 14 -11.17 2.20 -5.21
N ASP A 15 -10.05 2.16 -5.94
CA ASP A 15 -9.85 2.92 -7.18
C ASP A 15 -8.94 2.12 -8.12
N PRO A 16 -9.50 1.34 -9.05
CA PRO A 16 -8.74 0.51 -9.96
C PRO A 16 -7.85 1.27 -10.95
N SER A 17 -7.91 2.61 -11.01
CA SER A 17 -6.94 3.39 -11.80
C SER A 17 -5.52 3.29 -11.22
N PHE A 18 -5.40 3.01 -9.91
CA PHE A 18 -4.14 2.74 -9.24
C PHE A 18 -3.77 1.27 -9.39
N LYS A 19 -2.78 1.01 -10.26
CA LYS A 19 -2.29 -0.35 -10.56
C LYS A 19 -0.77 -0.41 -10.46
N ARG A 20 -0.25 -1.58 -10.07
CA ARG A 20 1.18 -1.91 -10.13
C ARG A 20 1.37 -3.39 -10.52
N PRO A 21 2.56 -3.78 -11.01
CA PRO A 21 2.86 -5.18 -11.28
C PRO A 21 2.55 -6.05 -10.07
N ARG A 22 1.84 -7.16 -10.29
CA ARG A 22 1.43 -8.07 -9.21
C ARG A 22 2.65 -8.63 -8.47
N ALA A 23 3.75 -8.87 -9.18
CA ALA A 23 5.00 -9.35 -8.60
C ALA A 23 5.61 -8.37 -7.58
N GLU A 24 5.31 -7.07 -7.66
CA GLU A 24 5.75 -6.06 -6.70
C GLU A 24 4.79 -5.93 -5.50
N MET A 25 3.51 -6.26 -5.73
CA MET A 25 2.45 -6.09 -4.72
C MET A 25 2.14 -7.34 -3.93
N VAL A 26 2.33 -8.52 -4.50
CA VAL A 26 2.14 -9.81 -3.81
C VAL A 26 3.52 -10.37 -3.52
N MET A 27 4.06 -9.98 -2.36
CA MET A 27 5.33 -10.45 -1.84
C MET A 27 5.18 -11.84 -1.22
N ARG A 28 6.29 -12.50 -0.94
CA ARG A 28 6.32 -13.82 -0.29
C ARG A 28 7.30 -13.84 0.86
N THR A 29 6.95 -14.57 1.93
CA THR A 29 7.88 -14.85 3.03
C THR A 29 8.95 -15.83 2.57
N ALA A 30 9.96 -16.08 3.43
CA ALA A 30 10.97 -17.12 3.18
C ALA A 30 10.34 -18.52 3.00
N ASP A 31 9.19 -18.76 3.66
CA ASP A 31 8.41 -20.01 3.57
C ASP A 31 7.36 -19.99 2.44
N ASP A 32 7.54 -19.12 1.44
CA ASP A 32 6.66 -18.97 0.27
C ASP A 32 5.23 -18.48 0.55
N ILE A 33 4.92 -18.01 1.77
CA ILE A 33 3.57 -17.53 2.12
C ILE A 33 3.31 -16.16 1.45
N PRO A 34 2.28 -16.02 0.60
CA PRO A 34 2.00 -14.75 -0.07
C PRO A 34 1.39 -13.73 0.89
N TYR A 35 1.85 -12.49 0.80
CA TYR A 35 1.30 -11.35 1.53
C TYR A 35 1.33 -10.07 0.69
N LEU A 36 0.43 -9.14 1.00
CA LEU A 36 0.35 -7.86 0.31
C LEU A 36 1.51 -6.96 0.76
N ASN A 37 2.16 -6.31 -0.20
CA ASN A 37 3.20 -5.32 0.03
C ASN A 37 2.73 -4.29 1.07
N PRO A 38 3.51 -3.99 2.12
CA PRO A 38 3.08 -3.10 3.18
C PRO A 38 2.65 -1.71 2.69
N SER A 39 3.21 -1.19 1.58
CA SER A 39 2.75 0.08 1.00
C SER A 39 1.27 0.01 0.59
N ALA A 40 0.85 -1.05 -0.08
CA ALA A 40 -0.56 -1.27 -0.45
C ALA A 40 -1.46 -1.53 0.78
N VAL A 41 -0.97 -2.24 1.81
CA VAL A 41 -1.70 -2.40 3.08
C VAL A 41 -1.95 -1.05 3.74
N LEU A 42 -0.95 -0.16 3.76
CA LEU A 42 -1.09 1.19 4.33
C LEU A 42 -2.06 2.05 3.50
N LEU A 43 -2.02 1.94 2.17
CA LEU A 43 -2.99 2.62 1.31
C LEU A 43 -4.45 2.22 1.60
N PHE A 44 -4.70 0.96 2.00
CA PHE A 44 -6.03 0.54 2.47
C PHE A 44 -6.40 1.17 3.81
N LYS A 45 -5.44 1.31 4.73
CA LYS A 45 -5.66 1.86 6.07
C LYS A 45 -5.86 3.37 6.08
N ALA A 46 -5.21 4.08 5.15
CA ALA A 46 -5.19 5.55 5.13
C ALA A 46 -6.56 6.23 4.93
N ARG A 47 -7.58 5.51 4.44
CA ARG A 47 -8.95 6.05 4.31
C ARG A 47 -9.60 6.37 5.66
N ASP A 48 -9.34 5.55 6.67
CA ASP A 48 -9.91 5.70 8.01
C ASP A 48 -8.96 5.04 9.03
N PRO A 49 -7.84 5.71 9.37
CA PRO A 49 -6.80 5.13 10.20
C PRO A 49 -7.24 5.03 11.66
N ARG A 50 -7.24 3.81 12.21
CA ARG A 50 -7.44 3.59 13.65
C ARG A 50 -6.11 3.76 14.39
N PRO A 51 -6.10 3.90 15.73
CA PRO A 51 -4.85 4.01 16.50
C PRO A 51 -3.83 2.89 16.23
N LYS A 52 -4.30 1.65 16.01
CA LYS A 52 -3.41 0.54 15.62
C LYS A 52 -2.82 0.71 14.22
N ASP A 53 -3.57 1.31 13.29
CA ASP A 53 -3.10 1.53 11.93
C ASP A 53 -2.03 2.63 11.90
N GLN A 54 -2.12 3.64 12.79
CA GLN A 54 -1.05 4.61 13.02
C GLN A 54 0.24 3.92 13.51
N GLN A 55 0.14 3.01 14.47
CA GLN A 55 1.29 2.26 14.96
C GLN A 55 1.91 1.39 13.86
N ASP A 56 1.07 0.76 13.03
CA ASP A 56 1.52 -0.02 11.88
C ASP A 56 2.25 0.86 10.85
N PHE A 57 1.73 2.06 10.55
CA PHE A 57 2.38 3.04 9.68
C PHE A 57 3.77 3.41 10.20
N GLN A 58 3.88 3.80 11.48
CA GLN A 58 5.15 4.19 12.09
C GLN A 58 6.18 3.05 12.07
N ARG A 59 5.76 1.81 12.33
CA ARG A 59 6.64 0.63 12.28
C ARG A 59 7.09 0.28 10.86
N ALA A 60 6.18 0.42 9.90
CA ALA A 60 6.44 0.10 8.50
C ALA A 60 7.29 1.16 7.80
N LEU A 61 7.14 2.45 8.16
CA LEU A 61 7.82 3.58 7.54
C LEU A 61 9.33 3.37 7.41
N HIS A 62 9.99 2.95 8.50
CA HIS A 62 11.44 2.72 8.53
C HIS A 62 11.89 1.46 7.78
N LYS A 63 10.97 0.54 7.50
CA LYS A 63 11.23 -0.74 6.81
C LYS A 63 10.87 -0.69 5.33
N LEU A 64 10.13 0.32 4.90
CA LEU A 64 9.73 0.46 3.51
C LEU A 64 10.91 0.93 2.65
N PRO A 65 11.18 0.26 1.51
CA PRO A 65 12.10 0.77 0.50
C PRO A 65 11.69 2.18 0.05
N VAL A 66 12.66 2.99 -0.37
CA VAL A 66 12.42 4.38 -0.81
C VAL A 66 11.37 4.44 -1.92
N ILE A 67 11.44 3.51 -2.88
CA ILE A 67 10.47 3.44 -3.99
C ILE A 67 9.03 3.17 -3.52
N GLU A 68 8.87 2.37 -2.46
CA GLU A 68 7.56 2.06 -1.89
C GLU A 68 6.98 3.23 -1.09
N ARG A 69 7.85 4.01 -0.43
CA ARG A 69 7.46 5.24 0.25
C ARG A 69 7.01 6.31 -0.74
N ALA A 70 7.78 6.51 -1.81
CA ALA A 70 7.43 7.44 -2.88
C ALA A 70 6.08 7.08 -3.52
N TRP A 71 5.91 5.81 -3.88
CA TRP A 71 4.64 5.35 -4.47
C TRP A 71 3.46 5.52 -3.51
N LEU A 72 3.62 5.15 -2.23
CA LEU A 72 2.56 5.34 -1.25
C LEU A 72 2.22 6.83 -1.09
N LYS A 73 3.22 7.70 -1.04
CA LYS A 73 3.03 9.14 -0.94
C LYS A 73 2.21 9.68 -2.12
N ASP A 74 2.59 9.32 -3.35
CA ASP A 74 1.88 9.74 -4.55
C ASP A 74 0.41 9.28 -4.55
N CYS A 75 0.16 8.03 -4.12
CA CYS A 75 -1.20 7.52 -3.97
C CYS A 75 -2.00 8.31 -2.93
N LEU A 76 -1.40 8.62 -1.77
CA LEU A 76 -2.07 9.35 -0.70
C LEU A 76 -2.34 10.80 -1.08
N ASP A 77 -1.41 11.47 -1.77
CA ASP A 77 -1.59 12.84 -2.24
C ASP A 77 -2.80 12.97 -3.18
N VAL A 78 -3.07 11.96 -4.00
CA VAL A 78 -4.23 11.92 -4.91
C VAL A 78 -5.51 11.45 -4.20
N LEU A 79 -5.46 10.34 -3.48
CA LEU A 79 -6.66 9.68 -2.92
C LEU A 79 -7.13 10.31 -1.61
N HIS A 80 -6.21 10.88 -0.85
CA HIS A 80 -6.44 11.45 0.48
C HIS A 80 -5.69 12.80 0.65
N PRO A 81 -6.06 13.86 -0.10
CA PRO A 81 -5.37 15.14 -0.03
C PRO A 81 -5.27 15.67 1.41
N GLY A 82 -4.05 16.02 1.83
CA GLY A 82 -3.78 16.51 3.19
C GLY A 82 -3.59 15.45 4.26
N ASN A 83 -3.57 14.15 3.90
CA ASN A 83 -3.31 13.06 4.83
C ASN A 83 -1.94 13.21 5.52
N GLU A 84 -1.91 12.99 6.83
CA GLU A 84 -0.71 13.16 7.65
C GLU A 84 0.41 12.17 7.31
N TRP A 85 0.07 10.97 6.83
CA TRP A 85 1.05 9.97 6.42
C TRP A 85 1.79 10.41 5.16
N ALA A 86 1.10 11.07 4.22
CA ALA A 86 1.74 11.63 3.02
C ALA A 86 2.78 12.72 3.35
N ARG A 87 2.55 13.48 4.43
CA ARG A 87 3.50 14.51 4.92
C ARG A 87 4.72 13.91 5.63
N ALA A 88 4.58 12.69 6.15
CA ALA A 88 5.63 11.98 6.90
C ALA A 88 6.45 11.01 6.03
N LEU A 89 6.00 10.74 4.81
CA LEU A 89 6.69 9.92 3.80
C LEU A 89 7.64 10.77 2.95
#